data_AF-A0AAV3PAA6-F1
#
_entry.id   AF-A0AAV3PAA6-F1
#
_cell.length_a   1.000
_cell.length_b   1.000
_cell.length_c   1.000
_cell.angle_alpha   90.00
_cell.angle_beta   90.00
_cell.angle_gamma   90.00
#
_symmetry.space_group_name_H-M   'P 1'
#
loop_
_entity.id
_entity.type
_entity.pdbx_description
1 polymer ?
#
loop_
_entity_poly.entity_id
_entity_poly.type
_entity_poly.pdbx_seq_one_letter_code
_entity_poly.pdbx_strand_id
1 'polypeptide(L)' 'MYDFNNDIWLCHSFGANCYNVTAFQPAINVLREIRVFLEGNPCEIVTIFVEDYVTSSRGLSKVFSAAGLSK' A
#
# COMPACT_ATOMS: atom_id res chain seq x y z
N MET A 1 -4.60 -2.98 -4.20
CA MET A 1 -3.52 -2.01 -4.48
C MET A 1 -3.28 -1.99 -5.96
N TYR A 2 -2.95 -0.82 -6.53
CA TYR A 2 -2.90 -0.61 -7.99
C TYR A 2 -1.68 0.20 -8.39
N ASP A 3 -1.15 -0.04 -9.59
CA ASP A 3 -0.28 0.93 -10.25
C ASP A 3 -1.11 2.13 -10.70
N PHE A 4 -0.77 3.32 -10.20
CA PHE A 4 -1.47 4.54 -10.58
C PHE A 4 -0.55 5.76 -10.40
N ASN A 5 -0.56 6.70 -11.35
CA ASN A 5 0.28 7.90 -11.30
C ASN A 5 1.77 7.63 -10.96
N ASN A 6 2.34 6.57 -11.56
CA ASN A 6 3.72 6.12 -11.36
C ASN A 6 4.07 5.68 -9.92
N ASP A 7 3.08 5.33 -9.10
CA ASP A 7 3.27 4.79 -7.75
C ASP A 7 2.20 3.72 -7.42
N ILE A 8 2.23 3.16 -6.21
CA ILE A 8 1.24 2.20 -5.71
C ILE A 8 0.16 2.93 -4.91
N TRP A 9 -1.10 2.75 -5.30
CA TRP A 9 -2.23 3.45 -4.72
C TRP A 9 -3.27 2.53 -4.08
N LEU A 10 -3.94 3.07 -3.08
CA LEU A 10 -5.22 2.58 -2.59
C LEU A 10 -6.32 3.20 -3.43
N CYS A 11 -7.13 2.35 -4.07
CA CYS A 11 -8.23 2.78 -4.92
C CYS A 11 -9.42 1.84 -4.81
N HIS A 12 -10.62 2.35 -5.09
CA HIS A 12 -11.74 1.51 -5.51
C HIS A 12 -11.64 1.27 -7.02
N SER A 13 -11.74 0.02 -7.49
CA SER A 13 -11.55 -0.28 -8.91
C SER A 13 -12.85 -0.48 -9.68
N PHE A 14 -12.77 -0.27 -10.98
CA PHE A 14 -13.72 -0.78 -11.96
C PHE A 14 -12.93 -1.53 -13.04
N GLY A 15 -13.11 -2.85 -13.11
CA GLY A 15 -12.38 -3.71 -14.04
C GLY A 15 -10.87 -3.75 -13.75
N ALA A 16 -10.49 -3.89 -12.47
CA ALA A 16 -9.09 -3.96 -12.01
C ALA A 16 -8.24 -2.69 -12.25
N ASN A 17 -8.84 -1.60 -12.71
CA ASN A 17 -8.13 -0.33 -12.96
C ASN A 17 -8.48 0.73 -11.90
N CYS A 18 -7.47 1.54 -11.54
CA CYS A 18 -7.65 2.73 -10.72
C CYS A 18 -7.87 3.98 -11.59
N TYR A 19 -8.73 4.88 -11.14
CA TYR A 19 -9.06 6.12 -11.84
C TYR A 19 -8.97 7.31 -10.87
N ASN A 20 -8.79 8.53 -11.39
CA ASN A 20 -8.67 9.73 -10.55
C ASN A 20 -9.83 9.91 -9.56
N VAL A 21 -11.06 9.54 -9.95
CA VAL A 21 -12.26 9.68 -9.11
C VAL A 21 -12.39 8.60 -8.03
N THR A 22 -11.63 7.51 -8.15
CA THR A 22 -11.65 6.40 -7.18
C THR A 22 -10.32 6.18 -6.49
N ALA A 23 -9.32 7.03 -6.76
CA ALA A 23 -8.04 7.03 -6.09
C ALA A 23 -8.19 7.69 -4.71
N PHE A 24 -7.83 6.95 -3.65
CA PHE A 24 -7.89 7.47 -2.29
C PHE A 24 -6.62 8.23 -1.93
N GLN A 25 -5.48 7.53 -1.95
CA GLN A 25 -4.15 8.09 -1.69
C GLN A 25 -3.06 7.07 -2.03
N PRO A 26 -1.78 7.49 -2.12
CA PRO A 26 -0.64 6.58 -2.22
C PRO A 26 -0.61 5.59 -1.04
N ALA A 27 -0.35 4.31 -1.32
CA ALA A 27 -0.30 3.25 -0.31
C ALA A 27 0.79 3.49 0.74
N ILE A 28 1.91 4.13 0.35
CA ILE A 28 3.02 4.41 1.26
C ILE A 28 2.62 5.26 2.48
N ASN A 29 1.63 6.14 2.35
CA ASN A 29 1.18 6.99 3.46
C ASN A 29 0.56 6.13 4.57
N VAL A 30 -0.40 5.27 4.22
CA VAL A 30 -1.07 4.37 5.15
C VAL A 30 -0.09 3.34 5.73
N LEU A 31 0.81 2.80 4.89
CA LEU A 31 1.83 1.86 5.37
C LEU A 31 2.79 2.51 6.39
N ARG A 32 3.11 3.80 6.25
CA ARG A 32 3.92 4.53 7.25
C ARG A 32 3.16 4.75 8.56
N GLU A 33 1.85 4.99 8.52
CA GLU A 33 1.03 5.05 9.73
C GLU A 33 1.04 3.70 10.47
N ILE A 34 0.95 2.59 9.74
CA ILE A 34 1.09 1.24 10.30
C ILE A 34 2.47 1.04 10.94
N ARG A 35 3.54 1.50 10.28
CA ARG A 35 4.89 1.45 10.87
C ARG A 35 4.93 2.20 12.21
N VAL A 36 4.45 3.44 12.24
CA VAL A 36 4.43 4.27 13.46
C VAL A 36 3.62 3.59 14.57
N PHE A 37 2.48 2.97 14.22
CA PHE A 37 1.68 2.20 15.19
C PHE A 37 2.47 1.02 15.77
N LEU A 38 3.12 0.21 14.93
CA LEU A 38 3.91 -0.95 15.38
C LEU A 38 5.13 -0.54 16.21
N GLU A 39 5.78 0.58 15.87
CA GLU A 39 6.90 1.14 16.64
C GLU A 39 6.48 1.58 18.06
N GLY A 40 5.26 2.12 18.19
CA GLY A 40 4.68 2.50 19.49
C GLY A 40 4.09 1.32 20.28
N ASN A 41 3.82 0.19 19.64
CA ASN A 41 3.09 -0.94 20.22
C ASN A 41 3.77 -2.29 19.89
N PRO A 42 4.90 -2.63 20.54
CA PRO A 42 5.76 -3.75 20.14
C PRO A 42 5.15 -5.15 20.35
N CYS A 43 4.04 -5.25 21.09
CA CYS A 43 3.33 -6.51 21.34
C CYS A 43 2.12 -6.72 20.41
N GLU A 44 1.75 -5.71 19.62
CA GLU A 44 0.58 -5.77 18.74
C GLU A 44 0.94 -6.39 17.38
N ILE A 45 -0.06 -7.02 16.76
CA ILE A 45 0.08 -7.65 15.45
C ILE A 45 -0.93 -7.01 14.49
N VAL A 46 -0.43 -6.50 13.36
CA VAL A 46 -1.27 -5.98 12.27
C VAL A 46 -1.25 -6.97 11.10
N THR A 47 -2.41 -7.46 10.69
CA THR A 47 -2.57 -8.26 9.47
C THR A 47 -3.15 -7.38 8.36
N ILE A 48 -2.44 -7.29 7.23
CA ILE A 48 -2.87 -6.50 6.07
C ILE A 48 -3.31 -7.47 4.98
N PHE A 49 -4.57 -7.37 4.56
CA PHE A 49 -5.09 -8.07 3.39
C PHE A 49 -4.99 -7.16 2.18
N VAL A 50 -4.30 -7.64 1.14
CA VAL A 50 -4.12 -6.89 -0.11
C VAL A 50 -4.74 -7.67 -1.25
N GLU A 51 -5.72 -7.06 -1.90
CA GLU A 51 -6.12 -7.47 -3.24
C GLU A 51 -5.11 -6.88 -4.23
N ASP A 52 -4.32 -7.74 -4.86
CA ASP A 52 -3.16 -7.34 -5.66
C ASP A 52 -3.50 -7.18 -7.14
N TYR A 53 -3.57 -5.92 -7.58
CA TYR A 53 -3.69 -5.53 -8.98
C TYR A 53 -2.43 -4.78 -9.46
N VAL A 54 -1.32 -4.89 -8.73
CA VAL A 54 -0.05 -4.27 -9.10
C VAL A 54 0.63 -5.14 -10.15
N THR A 55 0.98 -4.53 -11.27
CA THR A 55 1.65 -5.15 -12.42
C THR A 55 3.12 -4.73 -12.54
N SER A 56 3.50 -3.60 -11.92
CA SER A 56 4.88 -3.12 -11.92
C SER A 56 5.81 -4.10 -11.20
N SER A 57 7.00 -4.29 -11.77
CA SER A 57 7.99 -5.24 -11.24
C SER A 57 8.37 -4.90 -9.80
N ARG A 58 8.04 -5.83 -8.89
CA ARG A 58 8.26 -5.74 -7.44
C ARG A 58 7.56 -4.52 -6.80
N GLY A 59 6.45 -4.04 -7.36
CA GLY A 59 5.75 -2.84 -6.86
C GLY A 59 5.37 -2.96 -5.38
N LEU A 60 4.73 -4.07 -4.98
CA LEU A 60 4.39 -4.32 -3.57
C LEU A 60 5.62 -4.39 -2.66
N SER A 61 6.62 -5.23 -2.99
CA SER A 61 7.82 -5.34 -2.15
C SER A 61 8.54 -4.00 -1.98
N LYS A 62 8.61 -3.18 -3.05
CA LYS A 62 9.22 -1.85 -3.00
C LYS A 62 8.45 -0.89 -2.10
N VAL A 63 7.11 -0.83 -2.20
CA VAL A 63 6.33 0.11 -1.37
C VAL A 63 6.36 -0.28 0.11
N PHE A 64 6.29 -1.58 0.42
CA PHE A 64 6.45 -2.07 1.80
C PHE A 64 7.85 -1.77 2.36
N SER A 65 8.89 -1.94 1.54
CA SER A 65 10.25 -1.60 1.93
C SER A 65 10.45 -0.11 2.15
N ALA A 66 9.95 0.73 1.24
CA ALA A 66 9.99 2.18 1.36
C ALA A 66 9.17 2.71 2.56
N ALA A 67 8.13 1.99 2.98
CA ALA A 67 7.38 2.29 4.18
C ALA A 67 8.13 1.89 5.48
N GLY A 68 9.18 1.07 5.39
CA GLY A 68 9.90 0.54 6.56
C GLY A 68 9.23 -0.70 7.19
N LEU A 69 8.42 -1.42 6.42
CA LEU A 69 7.70 -2.62 6.87
C LEU A 69 8.31 -3.94 6.35
N SER A 70 9.36 -3.87 5.52
CA SER A 70 10.17 -5.05 5.18
C SER A 70 11.40 -5.10 6.09
N LYS A 71 11.52 -6.14 6.91
CA LYS A 71 12.78 -6.52 7.56
C LYS A 71 13.46 -7.63 6.78
#